data_AF-A0A7Y3IBR5-F1
#
_entry.id   AF-A0A7Y3IBR5-F1
#
_cell.length_a   1.000
_cell.length_b   1.000
_cell.length_c   1.000
_cell.angle_alpha   90.00
_cell.angle_beta   90.00
_cell.angle_gamma   90.00
#
_symmetry.space_group_name_H-M   'P 1'
#
loop_
_entity.id
_entity.type
_entity.pdbx_description
1 polymer ?
#
loop_
_entity_poly.entity_id
_entity_poly.type
_entity_poly.pdbx_seq_one_letter_code
_entity_poly.pdbx_strand_id
1 'polypeptide(L)'
;MPSTVRSAAGALLLATLLTVDAPAAWLDSGWDQRLEITAQPTLIAGGATFSDFTLLLELNATNAAAAFAGAKADASDLVMTAGDGATQLGLEVVTYDPVAERAELWFKATTLSPTDNLFYLYFDNPDTTVARGQGDAWTTDHIGVFHFDQDPSLGVLEDSSPHDNFATTGTAASMWTSGDVIAGQIGQGWLMNGETHFIDADNVQSAEESFTISAWFALSNLNT
;
A
#
# COMPACT_ATOMS: atom_id res chain seq x y z
N MET A 1 -1.80 -51.68 65.16
CA MET A 1 -2.02 -50.70 64.07
C MET A 1 -0.76 -49.88 63.90
N PRO A 2 -0.11 -49.93 62.72
CA PRO A 2 0.72 -48.83 62.25
C PRO A 2 0.15 -48.20 60.98
N SER A 3 0.42 -46.91 60.87
CA SER A 3 -0.17 -45.90 60.00
C SER A 3 0.23 -46.00 58.53
N THR A 4 -0.74 -45.69 57.67
CA THR A 4 -0.64 -45.45 56.23
C THR A 4 0.29 -44.27 55.92
N VAL A 5 1.32 -44.47 55.11
CA VAL A 5 2.09 -43.38 54.48
C VAL A 5 1.43 -43.08 53.14
N ARG A 6 0.91 -41.85 52.99
CA ARG A 6 0.31 -41.33 51.76
C ARG A 6 1.41 -40.86 50.82
N SER A 7 1.38 -41.34 49.57
CA SER A 7 2.11 -40.74 48.46
C SER A 7 1.46 -39.40 48.09
N ALA A 8 2.29 -38.38 47.90
CA ALA A 8 1.91 -37.17 47.18
C ALA A 8 2.90 -37.04 46.01
N ALA A 9 2.47 -37.46 44.83
CA ALA A 9 3.16 -37.13 43.59
C ALA A 9 2.96 -35.63 43.34
N GLY A 10 4.06 -34.88 43.34
CA GLY A 10 4.05 -33.47 42.97
C GLY A 10 3.70 -33.33 41.49
N ALA A 11 2.60 -32.65 41.21
CA ALA A 11 2.27 -32.20 39.86
C ALA A 11 3.27 -31.09 39.48
N LEU A 12 4.16 -31.39 38.54
CA LEU A 12 4.98 -30.38 37.89
C LEU A 12 4.07 -29.58 36.96
N LEU A 13 3.67 -28.38 37.39
CA LEU A 13 2.95 -27.44 36.55
C LEU A 13 3.97 -26.87 35.55
N LEU A 14 3.98 -27.40 34.32
CA LEU A 14 4.70 -26.79 33.22
C LEU A 14 3.93 -25.52 32.84
N ALA A 15 4.32 -24.38 33.41
CA ALA A 15 3.85 -23.09 32.94
C ALA A 15 4.41 -22.90 31.52
N THR A 16 3.59 -23.13 30.51
CA THR A 16 3.84 -22.62 29.17
C THR A 16 3.88 -21.11 29.30
N LEU A 17 5.07 -20.50 29.21
CA LEU A 17 5.17 -19.07 28.98
C LEU A 17 4.50 -18.82 27.62
N LEU A 18 3.29 -18.27 27.65
CA LEU A 18 2.80 -17.50 26.51
C LEU A 18 3.71 -16.28 26.44
N THR A 19 4.63 -16.27 25.48
CA THR A 19 5.25 -15.01 25.06
C THR A 19 4.11 -14.17 24.50
N VAL A 20 3.57 -13.27 25.32
CA VAL A 20 2.89 -12.10 24.79
C VAL A 20 4.00 -11.34 24.09
N ASP A 21 3.99 -11.37 22.76
CA ASP A 21 4.99 -10.65 21.99
C ASP A 21 4.96 -9.19 22.44
N ALA A 22 6.10 -8.67 22.86
CA ALA A 22 6.15 -7.28 23.27
C ALA A 22 5.84 -6.43 22.03
N PRO A 23 5.07 -5.33 22.16
CA PRO A 23 4.83 -4.48 21.01
C PRO A 23 6.17 -4.06 20.40
N ALA A 24 6.28 -4.15 19.08
CA ALA A 24 7.49 -3.82 18.34
C ALA A 24 8.01 -2.44 18.76
N ALA A 25 9.34 -2.30 18.86
CA ALA A 25 9.95 -1.02 19.18
C ALA A 25 9.48 0.06 18.20
N TRP A 26 9.40 1.30 18.66
CA TRP A 26 9.09 2.43 17.79
C TRP A 26 10.32 2.75 16.93
N LEU A 27 10.08 3.29 15.74
CA LEU A 27 11.13 3.66 14.78
C LEU A 27 12.20 4.55 15.44
N ASP A 28 11.76 5.59 16.14
CA ASP A 28 12.55 6.41 17.06
C ASP A 28 11.59 7.24 17.96
N SER A 29 12.15 8.14 18.78
CA SER A 29 11.39 8.96 19.73
C SER A 29 10.69 10.19 19.13
N GLY A 30 10.86 10.47 17.84
CA GLY A 30 10.24 11.60 17.15
C GLY A 30 8.84 11.30 16.60
N TRP A 31 8.38 10.06 16.71
CA TRP A 31 7.08 9.61 16.25
C TRP A 31 6.08 9.51 17.40
N ASP A 32 4.96 10.21 17.30
CA ASP A 32 3.93 10.20 18.33
C ASP A 32 2.81 9.17 18.05
N GLN A 33 2.62 8.76 16.79
CA GLN A 33 1.57 7.81 16.41
C GLN A 33 2.04 6.76 15.38
N ARG A 34 1.38 5.58 15.38
CA ARG A 34 1.46 4.58 14.32
C ARG A 34 0.17 3.78 14.18
N LEU A 35 -0.15 3.37 12.96
CA LEU A 35 -1.19 2.36 12.68
C LEU A 35 -0.54 0.99 12.53
N GLU A 36 -1.13 -0.02 13.16
CA GLU A 36 -0.79 -1.43 12.90
C GLU A 36 -1.57 -1.93 11.69
N ILE A 37 -0.87 -2.56 10.75
CA ILE A 37 -1.42 -3.06 9.50
C ILE A 37 -1.08 -4.54 9.39
N THR A 38 -2.09 -5.36 9.10
CA THR A 38 -1.91 -6.80 8.91
C THR A 38 -2.45 -7.25 7.56
N ALA A 39 -1.59 -7.81 6.72
CA ALA A 39 -2.04 -8.49 5.51
C ALA A 39 -2.53 -9.90 5.86
N GLN A 40 -3.81 -10.17 5.65
CA GLN A 40 -4.42 -11.44 6.07
C GLN A 40 -3.80 -12.62 5.31
N PRO A 41 -3.16 -13.58 6.01
CA PRO A 41 -2.49 -14.69 5.34
C PRO A 41 -3.42 -15.54 4.46
N THR A 42 -4.71 -15.63 4.82
CA THR A 42 -5.72 -16.37 4.06
C THR A 42 -6.05 -15.77 2.69
N LEU A 43 -5.66 -14.52 2.44
CA LEU A 43 -5.85 -13.85 1.15
C LEU A 43 -4.63 -13.96 0.23
N ILE A 44 -3.52 -14.53 0.72
CA ILE A 44 -2.30 -14.72 -0.06
C ILE A 44 -2.41 -16.03 -0.85
N ALA A 45 -2.65 -15.90 -2.15
CA ALA A 45 -2.79 -17.04 -3.04
C ALA A 45 -1.46 -17.78 -3.25
N GLY A 46 -1.53 -19.10 -3.50
CA GLY A 46 -0.37 -19.92 -3.84
C GLY A 46 0.43 -20.49 -2.67
N GLY A 47 0.19 -20.02 -1.44
CA GLY A 47 0.82 -20.55 -0.22
C GLY A 47 2.34 -20.40 -0.16
N ALA A 48 2.92 -19.60 -1.07
CA ALA A 48 4.33 -19.28 -1.13
C ALA A 48 4.61 -18.00 -0.34
N THR A 49 5.88 -17.79 -0.03
CA THR A 49 6.38 -16.50 0.45
C THR A 49 6.88 -15.70 -0.74
N PHE A 50 6.49 -14.44 -0.84
CA PHE A 50 6.92 -13.51 -1.87
C PHE A 50 7.93 -12.52 -1.28
N SER A 51 8.97 -12.20 -2.06
CA SER A 51 9.92 -11.14 -1.75
C SER A 51 9.55 -9.87 -2.49
N ASP A 52 9.84 -8.71 -1.88
CA ASP A 52 9.69 -7.39 -2.52
C ASP A 52 8.32 -7.19 -3.19
N PHE A 53 7.27 -7.57 -2.48
CA PHE A 53 5.89 -7.58 -2.98
C PHE A 53 5.19 -6.27 -2.65
N THR A 54 4.69 -5.58 -3.67
CA THR A 54 3.97 -4.31 -3.51
C THR A 54 2.52 -4.56 -3.08
N LEU A 55 2.08 -3.85 -2.04
CA LEU A 55 0.75 -3.94 -1.46
C LEU A 55 0.04 -2.59 -1.50
N LEU A 56 -1.24 -2.62 -1.85
CA LEU A 56 -2.15 -1.49 -1.69
C LEU A 56 -2.56 -1.33 -0.22
N LEU A 57 -2.56 -0.10 0.26
CA LEU A 57 -3.13 0.31 1.54
C LEU A 57 -4.10 1.48 1.32
N GLU A 58 -5.39 1.16 1.34
CA GLU A 58 -6.46 2.17 1.30
C GLU A 58 -6.84 2.61 2.71
N LEU A 59 -6.67 3.91 2.98
CA LEU A 59 -7.06 4.51 4.25
C LEU A 59 -8.35 5.32 4.08
N ASN A 60 -9.21 5.23 5.08
CA ASN A 60 -10.41 6.04 5.18
C ASN A 60 -10.79 6.30 6.65
N ALA A 61 -11.77 7.18 6.86
CA ALA A 61 -12.29 7.55 8.18
C ALA A 61 -12.55 6.36 9.12
N THR A 62 -12.91 5.18 8.59
CA THR A 62 -13.25 4.00 9.39
C THR A 62 -12.01 3.27 9.91
N ASN A 63 -10.92 3.22 9.13
CA ASN A 63 -9.74 2.43 9.47
C ASN A 63 -8.52 3.28 9.91
N ALA A 64 -8.55 4.59 9.70
CA ALA A 64 -7.38 5.45 9.84
C ALA A 64 -7.68 6.88 10.31
N ALA A 65 -8.77 7.11 11.06
CA ALA A 65 -9.13 8.43 11.58
C ALA A 65 -7.96 9.16 12.29
N ALA A 66 -7.14 8.42 13.06
CA ALA A 66 -5.96 8.99 13.72
C ALA A 66 -4.92 9.53 12.73
N ALA A 67 -4.69 8.84 11.61
CA ALA A 67 -3.74 9.28 10.59
C ALA A 67 -4.21 10.55 9.88
N PHE A 68 -5.53 10.74 9.66
CA PHE A 68 -6.07 11.97 9.08
C PHE A 68 -6.05 13.17 10.06
N ALA A 69 -6.07 12.89 11.36
CA ALA A 69 -5.99 13.91 12.39
C ALA A 69 -4.55 14.31 12.78
N GLY A 70 -3.60 13.36 12.69
CA GLY A 70 -2.24 13.53 13.21
C GLY A 70 -1.16 13.72 12.15
N ALA A 71 -1.29 13.12 10.96
CA ALA A 71 -0.27 13.28 9.93
C ALA A 71 -0.29 14.70 9.32
N LYS A 72 0.82 15.10 8.71
CA LYS A 72 0.90 16.37 7.98
C LYS A 72 -0.05 16.36 6.79
N ALA A 73 -0.61 17.52 6.48
CA ALA A 73 -1.58 17.67 5.41
C ALA A 73 -1.01 17.35 4.00
N ASP A 74 0.30 17.46 3.82
CA ASP A 74 1.02 17.08 2.60
C ASP A 74 1.53 15.62 2.63
N ALA A 75 1.23 14.88 3.70
CA ALA A 75 1.68 13.52 3.98
C ALA A 75 3.21 13.36 4.10
N SER A 76 3.97 14.44 4.32
CA SER A 76 5.44 14.39 4.34
C SER A 76 6.03 13.67 5.56
N ASP A 77 5.19 13.21 6.48
CA ASP A 77 5.57 12.44 7.65
C ASP A 77 4.97 11.02 7.63
N LEU A 78 4.48 10.52 6.49
CA LEU A 78 4.08 9.12 6.40
C LEU A 78 5.29 8.22 6.16
N VAL A 79 5.54 7.27 7.07
CA VAL A 79 6.61 6.26 6.92
C VAL A 79 6.07 4.87 7.19
N MET A 80 6.33 3.95 6.27
CA MET A 80 5.98 2.53 6.42
C MET A 80 7.18 1.76 6.98
N THR A 81 6.93 0.83 7.91
CA THR A 81 7.94 -0.15 8.35
C THR A 81 7.42 -1.58 8.31
N ALA A 82 8.34 -2.54 8.32
CA ALA A 82 8.04 -3.92 8.66
C ALA A 82 7.54 -4.06 10.11
N GLY A 83 7.13 -5.27 10.48
CA GLY A 83 6.56 -5.59 11.79
C GLY A 83 7.56 -5.49 12.95
N ASP A 84 8.85 -5.32 12.68
CA ASP A 84 9.85 -4.99 13.71
C ASP A 84 9.76 -3.52 14.19
N GLY A 85 8.95 -2.70 13.51
CA GLY A 85 8.75 -1.29 13.80
C GLY A 85 9.93 -0.38 13.43
N ALA A 86 10.98 -0.91 12.81
CA ALA A 86 12.25 -0.20 12.57
C ALA A 86 12.75 -0.30 11.12
N THR A 87 12.51 -1.42 10.43
CA THR A 87 12.90 -1.58 9.03
C THR A 87 11.96 -0.79 8.14
N GLN A 88 12.40 0.37 7.66
CA GLN A 88 11.61 1.18 6.73
C GLN A 88 11.41 0.48 5.39
N LEU A 89 10.20 0.63 4.84
CA LEU A 89 9.77 0.06 3.57
C LEU A 89 9.52 1.17 2.56
N GLY A 90 9.72 0.88 1.28
CA GLY A 90 9.37 1.81 0.21
C GLY A 90 7.87 2.11 0.25
N LEU A 91 7.50 3.39 0.25
CA LEU A 91 6.12 3.89 0.33
C LEU A 91 5.87 4.92 -0.77
N GLU A 92 4.90 4.67 -1.62
CA GLU A 92 4.31 5.65 -2.52
C GLU A 92 3.01 6.20 -1.91
N VAL A 93 2.88 7.52 -1.92
CA VAL A 93 1.66 8.24 -1.51
C VAL A 93 1.04 8.83 -2.77
N VAL A 94 0.07 8.12 -3.35
CA VAL A 94 -0.65 8.57 -4.55
C VAL A 94 -1.59 9.71 -4.16
N THR A 95 -2.55 9.40 -3.28
CA THR A 95 -3.48 10.38 -2.73
C THR A 95 -3.44 10.37 -1.21
N TYR A 96 -3.48 11.55 -0.59
CA TYR A 96 -3.78 11.74 0.82
C TYR A 96 -4.57 13.04 0.95
N ASP A 97 -5.85 12.91 1.32
CA ASP A 97 -6.75 14.03 1.57
C ASP A 97 -7.30 13.89 3.01
N PRO A 98 -6.77 14.68 3.97
CA PRO A 98 -7.22 14.64 5.36
C PRO A 98 -8.60 15.26 5.56
N VAL A 99 -9.11 16.06 4.60
CA VAL A 99 -10.44 16.66 4.66
C VAL A 99 -11.51 15.66 4.20
N ALA A 100 -11.26 14.96 3.09
CA ALA A 100 -12.12 13.88 2.63
C ALA A 100 -11.92 12.57 3.41
N GLU A 101 -10.88 12.51 4.25
CA GLU A 101 -10.43 11.33 5.00
C GLU A 101 -10.27 10.13 4.07
N ARG A 102 -9.48 10.28 3.00
CA ARG A 102 -9.15 9.23 2.04
C ARG A 102 -7.66 9.27 1.70
N ALA A 103 -7.04 8.10 1.61
CA ALA A 103 -5.70 7.97 1.08
C ALA A 103 -5.53 6.67 0.29
N GLU A 104 -4.73 6.76 -0.77
CA GLU A 104 -4.23 5.65 -1.55
C GLU A 104 -2.72 5.61 -1.40
N LEU A 105 -2.24 4.54 -0.78
CA LEU A 105 -0.83 4.31 -0.51
C LEU A 105 -0.43 2.96 -1.08
N TRP A 106 0.79 2.86 -1.60
CA TRP A 106 1.39 1.60 -2.02
C TRP A 106 2.71 1.39 -1.30
N PHE A 107 2.97 0.20 -0.78
CA PHE A 107 4.23 -0.07 -0.11
C PHE A 107 4.84 -1.41 -0.49
N LYS A 108 6.18 -1.48 -0.49
CA LYS A 108 6.92 -2.70 -0.81
C LYS A 108 7.23 -3.48 0.45
N ALA A 109 6.51 -4.58 0.66
CA ALA A 109 6.87 -5.54 1.69
C ALA A 109 8.12 -6.32 1.24
N THR A 110 9.18 -6.29 2.05
CA THR A 110 10.38 -7.12 1.80
C THR A 110 10.04 -8.61 1.80
N THR A 111 9.03 -9.00 2.58
CA THR A 111 8.51 -10.36 2.63
C THR A 111 7.00 -10.34 2.86
N LEU A 112 6.26 -11.10 2.06
CA LEU A 112 4.83 -11.39 2.22
C LEU A 112 4.66 -12.91 2.35
N SER A 113 4.31 -13.38 3.55
CA SER A 113 4.31 -14.79 3.92
C SER A 113 2.88 -15.34 4.13
N PRO A 114 2.65 -16.65 4.00
CA PRO A 114 1.35 -17.26 4.28
C PRO A 114 1.08 -17.44 5.79
N THR A 115 1.88 -16.82 6.67
CA THR A 115 1.77 -16.99 8.13
C THR A 115 1.62 -15.69 8.89
N ASP A 116 2.54 -14.74 8.70
CA ASP A 116 2.60 -13.51 9.47
C ASP A 116 3.05 -12.35 8.57
N ASN A 117 2.32 -11.24 8.64
CA ASN A 117 2.52 -10.06 7.82
C ASN A 117 2.07 -8.83 8.61
N LEU A 118 2.96 -8.38 9.48
CA LEU A 118 2.76 -7.20 10.31
C LEU A 118 3.56 -6.02 9.73
N PHE A 119 2.93 -4.86 9.68
CA PHE A 119 3.51 -3.60 9.21
C PHE A 119 3.04 -2.45 10.09
N TYR A 120 3.76 -1.34 10.04
CA TYR A 120 3.37 -0.12 10.74
C TYR A 120 3.45 1.10 9.83
N LEU A 121 2.38 1.90 9.82
CA LEU A 121 2.39 3.23 9.22
C LEU A 121 2.57 4.26 10.34
N TYR A 122 3.74 4.89 10.39
CA TYR A 122 4.07 5.97 11.30
C TYR A 122 3.64 7.33 10.74
N PHE A 123 3.23 8.22 11.64
CA PHE A 123 2.80 9.60 11.37
C PHE A 123 2.88 10.44 12.65
N ASP A 124 2.57 11.74 12.55
CA ASP A 124 2.66 12.69 13.67
C ASP A 124 4.13 12.87 14.11
N ASN A 125 4.98 13.20 13.14
CA ASN A 125 6.36 13.59 13.37
C ASN A 125 6.63 14.96 12.71
N PRO A 126 6.70 16.05 13.50
CA PRO A 126 6.83 17.40 12.97
C PRO A 126 8.18 17.66 12.29
N ASP A 127 9.22 16.90 12.62
CA ASP A 127 10.58 17.09 12.10
C ASP A 127 10.83 16.31 10.80
N THR A 128 9.98 15.32 10.49
CA THR A 128 10.13 14.48 9.28
C THR A 128 9.62 15.17 8.02
N THR A 129 10.40 15.14 6.95
CA THR A 129 10.02 15.70 5.64
C THR A 129 10.33 14.71 4.51
N VAL A 130 9.86 13.47 4.66
CA VAL A 130 9.98 12.46 3.60
C VAL A 130 9.11 12.91 2.42
N ALA A 131 9.69 12.94 1.23
CA ALA A 131 9.00 13.44 0.05
C ALA A 131 7.86 12.50 -0.36
N ARG A 132 6.71 13.09 -0.72
CA ARG A 132 5.59 12.39 -1.36
C ARG A 132 6.08 11.74 -2.67
N GLY A 133 5.73 10.47 -2.89
CA GLY A 133 6.02 9.79 -4.17
C GLY A 133 7.49 9.38 -4.39
N GLN A 134 8.35 9.39 -3.37
CA GLN A 134 9.72 8.86 -3.45
C GLN A 134 9.92 7.63 -2.56
N GLY A 135 9.09 6.62 -2.75
CA GLY A 135 9.34 5.30 -2.20
C GLY A 135 9.68 4.32 -3.30
N ASP A 136 10.68 3.48 -3.07
CA ASP A 136 10.93 2.26 -3.83
C ASP A 136 9.78 1.23 -3.62
N ALA A 137 8.52 1.66 -3.67
CA ALA A 137 7.33 0.84 -3.52
C ALA A 137 7.21 -0.16 -4.68
N TRP A 138 7.72 0.21 -5.85
CA TRP A 138 7.77 -0.62 -7.04
C TRP A 138 9.17 -1.20 -7.26
N THR A 139 9.22 -2.36 -7.92
CA THR A 139 10.48 -3.01 -8.31
C THR A 139 10.78 -2.76 -9.78
N THR A 140 12.00 -3.04 -10.21
CA THR A 140 12.39 -3.01 -11.63
C THR A 140 11.60 -4.00 -12.50
N ASP A 141 10.94 -4.99 -11.89
CA ASP A 141 10.08 -5.95 -12.61
C ASP A 141 8.73 -5.35 -13.01
N HIS A 142 8.34 -4.22 -12.39
CA HIS A 142 7.18 -3.45 -12.83
C HIS A 142 7.63 -2.56 -13.99
N ILE A 143 7.20 -2.90 -15.21
CA ILE A 143 7.59 -2.18 -16.43
C ILE A 143 6.84 -0.85 -16.59
N GLY A 144 5.62 -0.77 -16.04
CA GLY A 144 4.82 0.45 -16.00
C GLY A 144 3.71 0.34 -14.96
N VAL A 145 3.49 1.42 -14.21
CA VAL A 145 2.48 1.55 -13.17
C VAL A 145 1.79 2.89 -13.34
N PHE A 146 0.49 2.88 -13.59
CA PHE A 146 -0.29 4.09 -13.88
C PHE A 146 -1.47 4.18 -12.93
N HIS A 147 -1.53 5.25 -12.13
CA HIS A 147 -2.59 5.48 -11.12
C HIS A 147 -3.74 6.35 -11.62
N PHE A 148 -3.56 7.05 -12.75
CA PHE A 148 -4.60 7.87 -13.40
C PHE A 148 -5.17 8.99 -12.52
N ASP A 149 -4.36 9.53 -11.60
CA ASP A 149 -4.72 10.62 -10.71
C ASP A 149 -4.36 12.01 -11.26
N GLN A 150 -3.58 12.08 -12.34
CA GLN A 150 -3.26 13.30 -13.08
C GLN A 150 -4.46 13.82 -13.87
N ASP A 151 -4.50 15.14 -14.11
CA ASP A 151 -5.46 15.77 -15.03
C ASP A 151 -5.10 15.41 -16.50
N PRO A 152 -5.95 14.69 -17.24
CA PRO A 152 -5.67 14.27 -18.62
C PRO A 152 -5.57 15.44 -19.60
N SER A 153 -6.07 16.63 -19.25
CA SER A 153 -5.89 17.83 -20.09
C SER A 153 -4.43 18.30 -20.16
N LEU A 154 -3.55 17.75 -19.31
CA LEU A 154 -2.09 17.94 -19.38
C LEU A 154 -1.42 17.01 -20.41
N GLY A 155 -2.13 15.98 -20.89
CA GLY A 155 -1.67 15.08 -21.96
C GLY A 155 -0.66 14.02 -21.55
N VAL A 156 -0.31 13.95 -20.26
CA VAL A 156 0.68 13.01 -19.71
C VAL A 156 0.02 12.17 -18.62
N LEU A 157 0.29 10.88 -18.63
CA LEU A 157 -0.02 9.93 -17.58
C LEU A 157 1.31 9.41 -17.02
N GLU A 158 1.59 9.76 -15.77
CA GLU A 158 2.88 9.47 -15.14
C GLU A 158 3.00 7.98 -14.82
N ASP A 159 4.22 7.46 -14.98
CA ASP A 159 4.60 6.10 -14.61
C ASP A 159 5.26 6.13 -13.24
N SER A 160 4.66 5.43 -12.27
CA SER A 160 5.22 5.29 -10.92
C SER A 160 6.29 4.19 -10.83
N SER A 161 6.52 3.43 -11.89
CA SER A 161 7.59 2.44 -11.93
C SER A 161 8.98 3.11 -11.99
N PRO A 162 10.07 2.38 -11.69
CA PRO A 162 11.43 2.92 -11.79
C PRO A 162 11.92 3.23 -13.21
N HIS A 163 11.08 3.08 -14.25
CA HIS A 163 11.49 3.19 -15.65
C HIS A 163 11.07 4.48 -16.35
N ASP A 164 10.26 5.33 -15.69
CA ASP A 164 9.75 6.58 -16.26
C ASP A 164 9.07 6.39 -17.64
N ASN A 165 8.36 5.27 -17.84
CA ASN A 165 7.67 4.93 -19.08
C ASN A 165 6.33 5.68 -19.21
N PHE A 166 6.36 7.01 -19.11
CA PHE A 166 5.17 7.85 -19.15
C PHE A 166 4.35 7.58 -20.41
N ALA A 167 3.04 7.49 -20.23
CA ALA A 167 2.08 7.40 -21.31
C ALA A 167 1.49 8.78 -21.63
N THR A 168 0.84 8.90 -22.78
CA THR A 168 0.23 10.15 -23.22
C THR A 168 -1.20 9.94 -23.65
N THR A 169 -2.01 11.00 -23.63
CA THR A 169 -3.32 10.97 -24.28
C THR A 169 -3.13 10.72 -25.78
N GLY A 170 -3.80 9.71 -26.34
CA GLY A 170 -3.69 9.37 -27.76
C GLY A 170 -4.44 10.32 -28.71
N THR A 171 -5.11 11.33 -28.13
CA THR A 171 -5.66 12.49 -28.84
C THR A 171 -5.08 13.78 -28.29
N ALA A 172 -5.36 14.89 -28.95
CA ALA A 172 -4.92 16.20 -28.46
C ALA A 172 -5.48 16.43 -27.04
N ALA A 173 -4.62 16.77 -26.09
CA ALA A 173 -4.99 17.00 -24.68
C ALA A 173 -6.13 18.03 -24.52
N SER A 174 -6.29 18.95 -25.48
CA SER A 174 -7.42 19.91 -25.53
C SER A 174 -8.80 19.25 -25.71
N MET A 175 -8.86 17.97 -26.05
CA MET A 175 -10.09 17.18 -26.14
C MET A 175 -10.48 16.56 -24.79
N TRP A 176 -9.56 16.55 -23.84
CA TRP A 176 -9.77 16.11 -22.46
C TRP A 176 -10.04 17.29 -21.55
N THR A 177 -10.64 17.01 -20.39
CA THR A 177 -10.90 17.99 -19.33
C THR A 177 -10.50 17.42 -17.98
N SER A 178 -10.27 18.28 -17.00
CA SER A 178 -10.08 17.86 -15.60
C SER A 178 -11.28 17.10 -15.03
N GLY A 179 -12.47 17.24 -15.65
CA GLY A 179 -13.68 16.49 -15.28
C GLY A 179 -13.69 15.04 -15.76
N ASP A 180 -12.74 14.65 -16.60
CA ASP A 180 -12.54 13.26 -17.02
C ASP A 180 -11.75 12.45 -15.99
N VAL A 181 -11.22 13.07 -14.93
CA VAL A 181 -10.76 12.35 -13.74
C VAL A 181 -11.96 12.04 -12.85
N ILE A 182 -12.22 10.76 -12.66
CA ILE A 182 -13.36 10.25 -11.88
C ILE A 182 -12.88 9.28 -10.81
N ALA A 183 -13.69 9.06 -9.77
CA ALA A 183 -13.42 8.05 -8.77
C ALA A 183 -13.36 6.64 -9.40
N GLY A 184 -12.27 5.93 -9.13
CA GLY A 184 -12.03 4.55 -9.57
C GLY A 184 -12.45 3.52 -8.52
N GLN A 185 -12.18 2.24 -8.83
CA GLN A 185 -12.30 1.17 -7.83
C GLN A 185 -11.21 1.27 -6.76
N ILE A 186 -10.02 1.73 -7.16
CA ILE A 186 -8.93 2.18 -6.31
C ILE A 186 -8.64 3.60 -6.79
N GLY A 187 -8.56 4.55 -5.86
CA GLY A 187 -8.16 5.91 -6.20
C GLY A 187 -9.04 6.59 -7.25
N GLN A 188 -8.37 7.16 -8.24
CA GLN A 188 -8.94 7.88 -9.37
C GLN A 188 -8.82 7.04 -10.65
N GLY A 189 -9.43 7.53 -11.73
CA GLY A 189 -9.34 6.92 -13.06
C GLY A 189 -9.72 7.93 -14.13
N TRP A 190 -9.27 7.68 -15.36
CA TRP A 190 -9.66 8.50 -16.51
C TRP A 190 -10.91 7.92 -17.18
N LEU A 191 -11.91 8.77 -17.39
CA LEU A 191 -13.14 8.44 -18.09
C LEU A 191 -12.89 8.37 -19.60
N MET A 192 -12.84 7.14 -20.11
CA MET A 192 -12.81 6.88 -21.55
C MET A 192 -14.22 7.07 -22.13
N ASN A 193 -14.38 8.06 -23.01
CA ASN A 193 -15.67 8.39 -23.63
C ASN A 193 -16.09 7.43 -24.77
N GLY A 194 -15.21 6.50 -25.16
CA GLY A 194 -15.47 5.50 -26.21
C GLY A 194 -15.34 6.00 -27.65
N GLU A 195 -14.91 7.25 -27.87
CA GLU A 195 -14.73 7.83 -29.19
C GLU A 195 -13.34 8.44 -29.37
N THR A 196 -12.94 9.36 -28.49
CA THR A 196 -11.70 10.15 -28.61
C THR A 196 -10.76 9.98 -27.42
N HIS A 197 -11.21 9.40 -26.32
CA HIS A 197 -10.39 9.19 -25.13
C HIS A 197 -9.76 7.80 -25.15
N PHE A 198 -8.47 7.77 -25.44
CA PHE A 198 -7.60 6.60 -25.33
C PHE A 198 -6.18 7.06 -24.95
N ILE A 199 -5.34 6.12 -24.54
CA ILE A 199 -3.97 6.36 -24.11
C ILE A 199 -3.03 5.65 -25.06
N ASP A 200 -1.92 6.33 -25.38
CA ASP A 200 -0.79 5.76 -26.10
C ASP A 200 0.36 5.57 -25.10
N ALA A 201 0.83 4.33 -24.98
CA ALA A 201 1.89 3.91 -24.06
C ALA A 201 3.05 3.24 -24.80
N ASP A 202 3.50 3.85 -25.91
CA ASP A 202 4.49 3.29 -26.83
C ASP A 202 5.89 3.07 -26.20
N ASN A 203 6.15 3.70 -25.06
CA ASN A 203 7.40 3.57 -24.31
C ASN A 203 7.43 2.33 -23.41
N VAL A 204 6.30 1.67 -23.16
CA VAL A 204 6.24 0.47 -22.31
C VAL A 204 6.75 -0.73 -23.10
N GLN A 205 8.04 -1.04 -22.94
CA GLN A 205 8.72 -2.13 -23.64
C GLN A 205 9.17 -3.20 -22.66
N SER A 206 9.00 -4.47 -23.05
CA SER A 206 9.56 -5.61 -22.33
C SER A 206 10.59 -6.34 -23.18
N ALA A 207 11.75 -6.65 -22.60
CA ALA A 207 12.72 -7.55 -23.20
C ALA A 207 12.38 -9.04 -22.93
N GLU A 208 11.43 -9.29 -22.04
CA GLU A 208 11.02 -10.63 -21.63
C GLU A 208 10.03 -11.24 -22.61
N GLU A 209 10.12 -12.56 -22.80
CA GLU A 209 9.20 -13.31 -23.67
C GLU A 209 7.80 -13.49 -23.06
N SER A 210 7.63 -13.17 -21.77
CA SER A 210 6.36 -13.21 -21.06
C SER A 210 6.20 -12.02 -20.12
N PHE A 211 4.96 -11.55 -19.98
CA PHE A 211 4.60 -10.46 -19.07
C PHE A 211 3.14 -10.63 -18.63
N THR A 212 2.76 -9.91 -17.57
CA THR A 212 1.37 -9.83 -17.10
C THR A 212 0.92 -8.38 -17.16
N ILE A 213 -0.33 -8.16 -17.58
CA ILE A 213 -1.01 -6.87 -17.44
C ILE A 213 -2.20 -7.09 -16.51
N SER A 214 -2.34 -6.23 -15.51
CA SER A 214 -3.50 -6.19 -14.61
C SER A 214 -4.01 -4.75 -14.53
N ALA A 215 -5.32 -4.58 -14.58
CA ALA A 215 -5.95 -3.25 -14.50
C ALA A 215 -7.39 -3.36 -13.98
N TRP A 216 -7.88 -2.25 -13.43
CA TRP A 216 -9.27 -2.07 -13.03
C TRP A 216 -10.02 -1.27 -14.07
N PHE A 217 -11.18 -1.77 -14.50
CA PHE A 217 -12.05 -1.07 -15.45
C PHE A 217 -13.47 -1.03 -14.90
N ALA A 218 -14.11 0.13 -15.00
CA ALA A 218 -15.54 0.29 -14.76
C ALA A 218 -16.23 0.61 -16.07
N LEU A 219 -17.13 -0.26 -16.52
CA LEU A 219 -17.87 -0.09 -17.77
C LEU A 219 -19.23 0.56 -17.48
N SER A 220 -19.41 1.79 -17.94
CA SER A 220 -20.63 2.58 -17.70
C SER A 220 -21.85 2.16 -18.53
N ASN A 221 -21.71 1.20 -19.47
CA ASN A 221 -22.76 0.80 -20.41
C ASN A 221 -22.85 -0.72 -20.70
N LEU A 222 -22.69 -1.60 -19.71
CA LEU A 222 -23.08 -3.01 -19.87
C LEU A 222 -24.60 -3.19 -19.71
N ASN A 223 -25.39 -2.57 -20.58
CA ASN A 223 -26.82 -2.86 -20.70
C ASN A 223 -27.20 -3.05 -22.19
N THR A 224 -26.71 -4.14 -22.78
CA THR A 224 -27.46 -5.07 -23.65
C THR A 224 -26.74 -6.41 -23.70
#